data_AF-A0A1Y1W882-F1
#
_entry.id   AF-A0A1Y1W882-F1
#
_cell.length_a   1.000
_cell.length_b   1.000
_cell.length_c   1.000
_cell.angle_alpha   90.00
_cell.angle_beta   90.00
_cell.angle_gamma   90.00
#
_symmetry.space_group_name_H-M   'P 1'
#
loop_
_entity.id
_entity.type
_entity.pdbx_description
1 polymer ?
#
loop_
_entity_poly.entity_id
_entity_poly.type
_entity_poly.pdbx_seq_one_letter_code
_entity_poly.pdbx_strand_id
1 'polypeptide(L)'
;RLAKSWRLVYSMDQHGISMNSLLSRCENAGPMVLAIKDTKGRVFGAYLNEPLRLNPSFYGNGTCFLWKAFRSSPESRKKDAVKQFKYTGDNEYFILCDPDFVAIGGGRGKFGMWFKSDFLHGYSARCPTFNNEPLYAQQEFVVAHLEIWAFSS
;
A
#
# COMPACT_ATOMS: atom_id res chain seq x y z
N ARG A 1 -19.04 -14.18 2.20
CA ARG A 1 -19.96 -13.10 1.77
C ARG A 1 -19.08 -11.93 1.35
N LEU A 2 -19.17 -11.45 0.10
CA LEU A 2 -18.41 -10.27 -0.34
C LEU A 2 -18.91 -9.04 0.44
N ALA A 3 -18.00 -8.11 0.76
CA ALA A 3 -18.35 -6.86 1.43
C ALA A 3 -19.36 -6.07 0.58
N LYS A 4 -20.35 -5.45 1.22
CA LYS A 4 -21.44 -4.76 0.50
C LYS A 4 -21.06 -3.34 0.10
N SER A 5 -20.11 -2.72 0.80
CA SER A 5 -19.67 -1.37 0.50
C SER A 5 -18.23 -1.13 0.95
N TRP A 6 -17.62 -0.14 0.30
CA TRP A 6 -16.31 0.39 0.65
C TRP A 6 -16.49 1.64 1.50
N ARG A 7 -15.65 1.81 2.51
CA ARG A 7 -15.61 2.99 3.37
C ARG A 7 -14.25 3.65 3.26
N LEU A 8 -14.21 4.93 2.91
CA LEU A 8 -13.00 5.73 2.98
C LEU A 8 -12.62 5.90 4.46
N VAL A 9 -11.42 5.45 4.83
CA VAL A 9 -10.87 5.54 6.19
C VAL A 9 -10.00 6.78 6.31
N TYR A 10 -9.10 6.95 5.33
CA TYR A 10 -8.15 8.05 5.28
C TYR A 10 -7.96 8.50 3.83
N SER A 11 -7.68 9.79 3.66
CA SER A 11 -7.38 10.45 2.38
C SER A 11 -6.53 11.65 2.72
N MET A 12 -5.38 11.78 2.05
CA MET A 12 -4.50 12.93 2.21
C MET A 12 -5.25 14.27 2.01
N ASP A 13 -6.12 14.32 1.01
CA ASP A 13 -6.85 15.54 0.62
C ASP A 13 -7.93 15.92 1.64
N GLN A 14 -8.51 14.94 2.34
CA GLN A 14 -9.59 15.18 3.31
C GLN A 14 -9.10 15.28 4.75
N HIS A 15 -7.97 14.65 5.07
CA HIS A 15 -7.54 14.41 6.45
C HIS A 15 -6.13 14.91 6.77
N GLY A 16 -5.46 15.52 5.79
CA GLY A 16 -4.14 16.15 5.93
C GLY A 16 -2.97 15.17 6.00
N ILE A 17 -1.76 15.65 5.75
CA ILE A 17 -0.51 14.87 5.60
C ILE A 17 0.17 14.46 6.92
N SER A 18 -0.59 14.03 7.92
CA SER A 18 -0.03 13.63 9.22
C SER A 18 -0.08 12.11 9.41
N MET A 19 1.06 11.49 9.72
CA MET A 19 1.12 10.08 10.12
C MET A 19 0.19 9.78 11.31
N ASN A 20 0.13 10.66 12.30
CA ASN A 20 -0.78 10.50 13.45
C ASN A 20 -2.26 10.50 13.02
N SER A 21 -2.65 11.39 12.11
CA SER A 21 -4.01 11.43 11.54
C SER A 21 -4.35 10.13 10.80
N LEU A 22 -3.40 9.62 10.01
CA LEU A 22 -3.55 8.35 9.30
C LEU A 22 -3.74 7.18 10.27
N LEU A 23 -2.85 7.03 11.24
CA LEU A 23 -2.85 5.91 12.17
C LEU A 23 -4.09 5.92 13.07
N SER A 24 -4.46 7.07 13.64
CA SER A 24 -5.66 7.21 14.47
C SER A 24 -6.93 6.81 13.72
N ARG A 25 -7.02 7.13 12.43
CA ARG A 25 -8.16 6.72 11.58
C ARG A 25 -8.15 5.24 11.24
N CYS A 26 -6.96 4.63 11.21
CA CYS A 26 -6.80 3.21 10.92
C CYS A 26 -7.16 2.30 12.10
N GLU A 27 -7.02 2.74 13.37
CA GLU A 27 -7.11 1.89 14.58
C GLU A 27 -8.26 0.88 14.58
N ASN A 28 -9.44 1.26 14.08
CA ASN A 28 -10.63 0.41 14.05
C ASN A 28 -11.08 0.04 12.63
N ALA A 29 -10.18 0.13 11.66
CA ALA A 29 -10.42 -0.21 10.26
C ALA A 29 -9.61 -1.48 9.90
N GLY A 30 -10.27 -2.53 9.43
CA GLY A 30 -9.56 -3.72 8.96
C GLY A 30 -10.50 -4.84 8.51
N PRO A 31 -10.18 -5.58 7.43
CA PRO A 31 -9.05 -5.42 6.50
C PRO A 31 -9.14 -4.15 5.63
N MET A 32 -8.01 -3.72 5.05
CA MET A 32 -7.92 -2.44 4.34
C MET A 32 -7.13 -2.50 3.02
N VAL A 33 -7.45 -1.59 2.11
CA VAL A 33 -6.75 -1.33 0.85
C VAL A 33 -6.08 0.03 0.96
N LEU A 34 -4.75 0.03 0.97
CA LEU A 34 -3.91 1.21 0.82
C LEU A 34 -3.70 1.48 -0.67
N ALA A 35 -3.98 2.69 -1.13
CA ALA A 35 -3.78 3.13 -2.50
C ALA A 35 -2.95 4.42 -2.54
N ILE A 36 -1.92 4.44 -3.38
CA ILE A 36 -1.10 5.60 -3.70
C ILE A 36 -1.27 5.91 -5.18
N LYS A 37 -1.54 7.17 -5.47
CA LYS A 37 -1.35 7.75 -6.80
C LYS A 37 -0.16 8.69 -6.73
N ASP A 38 0.81 8.48 -7.60
CA ASP A 38 1.98 9.34 -7.66
C ASP A 38 1.79 10.54 -8.61
N THR A 39 2.76 11.45 -8.62
CA THR A 39 2.74 12.65 -9.49
C THR A 39 2.81 12.33 -10.99
N LYS A 40 3.11 11.08 -11.37
CA LYS A 40 3.09 10.60 -12.76
C LYS A 40 1.77 9.90 -13.11
N GLY A 41 0.79 9.91 -12.21
CA GLY A 41 -0.53 9.30 -12.41
C GLY A 41 -0.54 7.77 -12.28
N ARG A 42 0.56 7.17 -11.80
CA ARG A 42 0.70 5.73 -11.56
C ARG A 42 -0.05 5.37 -10.27
N VAL A 43 -0.87 4.32 -10.31
CA VAL A 43 -1.68 3.88 -9.16
C VAL A 43 -1.25 2.49 -8.72
N PHE A 44 -0.96 2.34 -7.43
CA PHE A 44 -0.47 1.11 -6.82
C PHE A 44 -0.71 1.14 -5.31
N GLY A 45 -0.46 0.03 -4.64
CA GLY A 45 -0.67 -0.03 -3.20
C GLY A 45 -0.56 -1.43 -2.63
N ALA A 46 -1.26 -1.63 -1.51
CA ALA A 46 -1.28 -2.89 -0.78
C ALA A 46 -2.69 -3.22 -0.29
N TYR A 47 -2.97 -4.51 -0.15
CA TYR A 47 -4.01 -5.00 0.75
C TYR A 47 -3.34 -5.40 2.07
N LEU A 48 -3.90 -4.92 3.18
CA LEU A 48 -3.43 -5.18 4.53
C LEU A 48 -4.53 -5.94 5.27
N ASN A 49 -4.17 -7.07 5.87
CA ASN A 49 -5.10 -7.91 6.62
C ASN A 49 -5.50 -7.29 7.98
N GLU A 50 -4.69 -6.36 8.47
CA GLU A 50 -4.82 -5.72 9.77
C GLU A 50 -4.73 -4.19 9.64
N PRO A 51 -5.28 -3.45 10.62
CA PRO A 51 -5.10 -2.00 10.74
C PRO A 51 -3.62 -1.60 10.73
N LEU A 52 -3.29 -0.47 10.08
CA LEU A 52 -2.00 0.17 10.28
C LEU A 52 -1.85 0.66 11.72
N ARG A 53 -0.81 0.21 12.41
CA ARG A 53 -0.42 0.61 13.76
C ARG A 53 1.09 0.68 13.89
N LEU A 54 1.58 1.56 14.76
CA LEU A 54 3.00 1.57 15.14
C LEU A 54 3.37 0.22 15.74
N ASN A 55 4.45 -0.38 15.24
CA ASN A 55 4.96 -1.65 15.73
C ASN A 55 6.47 -1.73 15.49
N PRO A 56 7.29 -2.02 16.52
CA PRO A 56 8.75 -2.18 16.34
C PRO A 56 9.14 -3.41 15.52
N SER A 57 8.19 -4.27 15.16
CA SER A 57 8.43 -5.50 14.39
C SER A 57 7.39 -5.70 13.31
N PHE A 58 7.71 -6.54 12.32
CA PHE A 58 6.77 -6.89 11.28
C PHE A 58 5.52 -7.57 11.85
N TYR A 59 4.35 -7.24 11.30
CA TYR A 59 3.06 -7.83 11.63
C TYR A 59 2.22 -8.05 10.38
N GLY A 60 1.02 -8.59 10.55
CA GLY A 60 0.15 -9.02 9.47
C GLY A 60 0.30 -10.52 9.19
N ASN A 61 -0.32 -10.99 8.12
CA ASN A 61 -0.26 -12.40 7.73
C ASN A 61 -0.19 -12.58 6.20
N GLY A 62 -0.10 -13.85 5.77
CA GLY A 62 0.04 -14.24 4.37
C GLY A 62 -1.11 -13.85 3.43
N THR A 63 -2.17 -13.20 3.93
CA THR A 63 -3.23 -12.62 3.10
C THR A 63 -2.88 -11.21 2.59
N CYS A 64 -1.85 -10.56 3.14
CA CYS A 64 -1.30 -9.33 2.59
C CYS A 64 -0.78 -9.52 1.16
N PHE A 65 -0.94 -8.50 0.32
CA PHE A 65 -0.36 -8.50 -1.03
C PHE A 65 -0.16 -7.08 -1.54
N LEU A 66 0.83 -6.89 -2.42
CA LEU A 66 0.99 -5.65 -3.19
C LEU A 66 0.15 -5.70 -4.46
N TRP A 67 -0.23 -4.55 -4.98
CA TRP A 67 -0.91 -4.46 -6.26
C TRP A 67 -0.53 -3.19 -7.02
N LYS A 68 -0.73 -3.23 -8.35
CA LYS A 68 -0.63 -2.05 -9.21
C LYS A 68 -1.69 -2.08 -10.30
N ALA A 69 -2.20 -0.90 -10.63
CA ALA A 69 -3.16 -0.72 -11.71
C ALA A 69 -2.46 -0.22 -12.97
N PHE A 70 -2.83 -0.81 -14.11
CA PHE A 70 -2.47 -0.33 -15.43
C PHE A 70 -3.67 0.39 -16.02
N ARG A 71 -3.53 1.70 -16.19
CA ARG A 71 -4.55 2.50 -16.86
C ARG A 71 -4.28 2.53 -18.35
N SER A 72 -5.34 2.30 -19.10
CA SER A 72 -5.34 2.37 -20.55
C SER A 72 -5.39 3.84 -20.96
N SER A 73 -4.57 4.26 -21.91
CA SER A 73 -4.81 5.55 -22.58
C SER A 73 -6.19 5.52 -23.24
N PRO A 74 -6.91 6.64 -23.36
CA PRO A 74 -8.16 6.69 -24.13
C PRO A 74 -8.02 6.15 -25.56
N GLU A 75 -6.82 6.23 -26.17
CA GLU A 75 -6.56 5.66 -27.51
C GLU A 75 -6.18 4.17 -27.50
N SER A 76 -5.97 3.57 -26.32
CA SER A 76 -5.54 2.18 -26.17
C SER A 76 -6.73 1.22 -26.14
N ARG A 77 -6.67 0.16 -26.95
CA ARG A 77 -7.64 -0.96 -26.88
C ARG A 77 -7.45 -1.88 -25.68
N LYS A 78 -6.39 -1.70 -24.88
CA LYS A 78 -6.19 -2.48 -23.65
C LYS A 78 -7.23 -2.05 -22.62
N LYS A 79 -7.69 -3.01 -21.81
CA LYS A 79 -8.57 -2.72 -20.67
C LYS A 79 -7.72 -2.39 -19.45
N ASP A 80 -8.29 -1.56 -18.58
CA ASP A 80 -7.72 -1.33 -17.27
C ASP A 80 -7.54 -2.66 -16.55
N ALA A 81 -6.39 -2.85 -15.92
CA ALA A 81 -6.02 -4.11 -15.31
C ALA A 81 -5.33 -3.89 -13.97
N VAL A 82 -5.50 -4.84 -13.05
CA VAL A 82 -4.79 -4.86 -11.77
C VAL A 82 -3.90 -6.09 -11.72
N LYS A 83 -2.61 -5.90 -11.44
CA LYS A 83 -1.68 -6.98 -11.14
C LYS A 83 -1.47 -7.06 -9.63
N GLN A 84 -1.54 -8.26 -9.08
CA GLN A 84 -1.34 -8.56 -7.66
C GLN A 84 -0.05 -9.35 -7.44
N PHE A 85 0.59 -9.14 -6.29
CA PHE A 85 1.80 -9.84 -5.83
C PHE A 85 1.54 -10.44 -4.46
N LYS A 86 1.21 -11.73 -4.46
CA LYS A 86 0.81 -12.46 -3.25
C LYS A 86 2.02 -12.97 -2.49
N TYR A 87 1.79 -13.31 -1.22
CA TYR A 87 2.80 -13.93 -0.36
C TYR A 87 3.43 -15.17 -1.00
N THR A 88 4.75 -15.27 -0.90
CA THR A 88 5.57 -16.34 -1.51
C THR A 88 5.79 -17.56 -0.60
N GLY A 89 5.64 -17.41 0.71
CA GLY A 89 6.11 -18.40 1.68
C GLY A 89 7.52 -18.17 2.22
N ASP A 90 8.27 -17.17 1.71
CA ASP A 90 9.72 -17.04 1.99
C ASP A 90 10.04 -16.42 3.36
N ASN A 91 9.24 -15.46 3.81
CA ASN A 91 9.35 -14.84 5.14
C ASN A 91 8.07 -14.08 5.53
N GLU A 92 7.91 -13.77 6.81
CA GLU A 92 6.71 -13.13 7.35
C GLU A 92 6.84 -11.60 7.52
N TYR A 93 7.63 -10.95 6.67
CA TYR A 93 7.88 -9.50 6.74
C TYR A 93 6.79 -8.68 6.02
N PHE A 94 5.53 -8.79 6.46
CA PHE A 94 4.39 -8.24 5.72
C PHE A 94 4.21 -6.72 5.89
N ILE A 95 4.07 -6.23 7.11
CA ILE A 95 3.81 -4.80 7.40
C ILE A 95 4.79 -4.35 8.47
N LEU A 96 5.49 -3.24 8.23
CA LEU A 96 6.31 -2.56 9.23
C LEU A 96 5.90 -1.09 9.23
N CYS A 97 5.54 -0.57 10.39
CA CYS A 97 5.07 0.81 10.53
C CYS A 97 5.72 1.40 11.77
N ASP A 98 6.53 2.42 11.57
CA ASP A 98 7.19 3.17 12.63
C ASP A 98 6.79 4.66 12.52
N PRO A 99 7.28 5.54 13.41
CA PRO A 99 6.95 6.98 13.36
C PRO A 99 7.40 7.68 12.08
N ASP A 100 8.43 7.18 11.42
CA ASP A 100 9.10 7.81 10.28
C ASP A 100 8.64 7.23 8.92
N PHE A 101 8.08 6.03 8.88
CA PHE A 101 7.66 5.38 7.64
C PHE A 101 6.63 4.26 7.79
N VAL A 102 6.03 3.89 6.66
CA VAL A 102 5.28 2.64 6.48
C VAL A 102 5.94 1.82 5.37
N ALA A 103 6.11 0.52 5.62
CA ALA A 103 6.68 -0.43 4.69
C ALA A 103 5.81 -1.69 4.57
N ILE A 104 5.69 -2.20 3.34
CA ILE A 104 4.90 -3.40 3.01
C ILE A 104 5.78 -4.35 2.21
N GLY A 105 6.01 -5.55 2.77
CA GLY A 105 6.87 -6.60 2.23
C GLY A 105 8.33 -6.29 2.42
N GLY A 106 9.06 -7.09 3.19
CA GLY A 106 10.47 -6.88 3.51
C GLY A 106 11.39 -7.98 3.00
N GLY A 107 12.65 -7.92 3.44
CA GLY A 107 13.66 -8.94 3.20
C GLY A 107 14.80 -8.48 2.29
N ARG A 108 16.00 -9.00 2.55
CA ARG A 108 17.25 -8.62 1.85
C ARG A 108 17.52 -7.10 1.85
N GLY A 109 17.16 -6.42 2.94
CA GLY A 109 17.40 -4.98 3.12
C GLY A 109 16.56 -4.06 2.23
N LYS A 110 15.48 -4.57 1.61
CA LYS A 110 14.60 -3.77 0.74
C LYS A 110 13.14 -4.00 1.09
N PHE A 111 12.29 -3.04 0.69
CA PHE A 111 10.85 -3.15 0.82
C PHE A 111 10.14 -3.22 -0.53
N GLY A 112 9.07 -4.01 -0.59
CA GLY A 112 8.19 -4.12 -1.73
C GLY A 112 7.50 -2.79 -2.05
N MET A 113 7.06 -2.11 -0.99
CA MET A 113 6.61 -0.71 -1.02
C MET A 113 7.00 -0.04 0.30
N TRP A 114 7.49 1.19 0.23
CA TRP A 114 7.86 2.01 1.38
C TRP A 114 7.51 3.46 1.12
N PHE A 115 7.01 4.17 2.11
CA PHE A 115 6.83 5.63 2.06
C PHE A 115 7.06 6.26 3.42
N LYS A 116 7.60 7.47 3.40
CA LYS A 116 7.96 8.24 4.58
C LYS A 116 6.73 8.91 5.20
N SER A 117 6.81 9.24 6.49
CA SER A 117 5.79 9.95 7.26
C SER A 117 5.46 11.36 6.77
N ASP A 118 6.29 11.91 5.88
CA ASP A 118 6.04 13.19 5.20
C ASP A 118 5.01 13.09 4.06
N PHE A 119 4.61 11.86 3.71
CA PHE A 119 3.71 11.52 2.62
C PHE A 119 4.09 12.18 1.28
N LEU A 120 5.38 12.40 1.08
CA LEU A 120 5.95 12.95 -0.14
C LEU A 120 6.83 11.91 -0.82
N HIS A 121 7.70 11.25 -0.04
CA HIS A 121 8.74 10.38 -0.59
C HIS A 121 8.43 8.91 -0.35
N GLY A 122 8.56 8.10 -1.41
CA GLY A 122 8.49 6.65 -1.29
C GLY A 122 9.28 5.94 -2.36
N TYR A 123 9.46 4.63 -2.16
CA TYR A 123 10.08 3.77 -3.15
C TYR A 123 9.48 2.35 -3.13
N SER A 124 9.74 1.62 -4.21
CA SER A 124 9.38 0.22 -4.36
C SER A 124 10.54 -0.55 -4.96
N ALA A 125 10.89 -1.67 -4.34
CA ALA A 125 11.88 -2.59 -4.82
C ALA A 125 11.34 -4.02 -4.86
N ARG A 126 12.10 -4.94 -5.47
CA ARG A 126 11.83 -6.37 -5.32
C ARG A 126 12.08 -6.79 -3.88
N CYS A 127 11.13 -7.47 -3.26
CA CYS A 127 11.31 -8.11 -1.95
C CYS A 127 10.97 -9.62 -2.01
N PRO A 128 11.58 -10.45 -1.16
CA PRO A 128 11.27 -11.88 -1.13
C PRO A 128 9.86 -12.21 -0.59
N THR A 129 9.26 -11.38 0.28
CA THR A 129 7.91 -11.62 0.83
C THR A 129 6.86 -11.79 -0.27
N PHE A 130 6.94 -11.00 -1.35
CA PHE A 130 5.95 -11.00 -2.43
C PHE A 130 6.52 -11.35 -3.81
N ASN A 131 7.86 -11.47 -3.92
CA ASN A 131 8.59 -11.61 -5.18
C ASN A 131 8.12 -10.63 -6.27
N ASN A 132 7.69 -9.44 -5.86
CA ASN A 132 7.23 -8.40 -6.77
C ASN A 132 8.40 -7.87 -7.59
N GLU A 133 8.16 -7.47 -8.83
CA GLU A 133 9.02 -6.44 -9.42
C GLU A 133 8.83 -5.10 -8.69
N PRO A 134 9.77 -4.14 -8.80
CA PRO A 134 9.45 -2.74 -8.51
C PRO A 134 8.11 -2.38 -9.14
N LEU A 135 7.21 -1.76 -8.36
CA LEU A 135 5.84 -1.52 -8.81
C LEU A 135 5.83 -0.73 -10.14
N TYR A 136 6.85 0.10 -10.36
CA TYR A 136 7.18 0.67 -11.67
C TYR A 136 8.69 0.70 -11.92
N ALA A 137 9.09 0.95 -13.17
CA ALA A 137 10.50 0.96 -13.59
C ALA A 137 11.36 1.95 -12.79
N GLN A 138 10.84 3.16 -12.52
CA GLN A 138 11.42 4.07 -11.55
C GLN A 138 11.00 3.61 -10.16
N GLN A 139 11.99 3.19 -9.35
CA GLN A 139 11.78 2.66 -8.01
C GLN A 139 11.27 3.72 -7.06
N GLU A 140 11.71 4.97 -7.21
CA GLU A 140 11.24 6.11 -6.40
C GLU A 140 9.97 6.72 -6.98
N PHE A 141 9.15 7.26 -6.09
CA PHE A 141 7.92 7.97 -6.42
C PHE A 141 7.68 9.14 -5.48
N VAL A 142 7.01 10.16 -6.00
CA VAL A 142 6.46 11.27 -5.21
C VAL A 142 4.97 11.07 -5.08
N VAL A 143 4.47 10.98 -3.85
CA VAL A 143 3.05 10.76 -3.58
C VAL A 143 2.27 12.02 -3.96
N ALA A 144 1.24 11.85 -4.79
CA ALA A 144 0.28 12.92 -5.10
C ALA A 144 -1.02 12.74 -4.32
N HIS A 145 -1.48 11.48 -4.15
CA HIS A 145 -2.62 11.15 -3.31
C HIS A 145 -2.34 9.84 -2.58
N LEU A 146 -2.81 9.75 -1.34
CA LEU A 146 -2.82 8.52 -0.53
C LEU A 146 -4.21 8.34 0.05
N GLU A 147 -4.79 7.16 -0.17
CA GLU A 147 -6.08 6.76 0.40
C GLU A 147 -5.99 5.40 1.07
N ILE A 148 -6.77 5.24 2.13
CA ILE A 148 -7.01 3.95 2.79
C ILE A 148 -8.50 3.69 2.78
N TRP A 149 -8.88 2.52 2.31
CA TRP A 149 -10.25 2.06 2.23
C TRP A 149 -10.43 0.80 3.07
N ALA A 150 -11.55 0.69 3.77
CA ALA A 150 -11.96 -0.51 4.49
C ALA A 150 -13.26 -1.06 3.93
N PHE A 151 -13.57 -2.29 4.32
CA PHE A 151 -14.78 -3.00 3.89
C PHE A 151 -15.84 -2.94 4.98
N SER A 152 -17.07 -2.59 4.60
CA SER A 152 -18.24 -2.61 5.49
C SER A 152 -19.15 -3.80 5.15
N SER A 153 -19.64 -4.49 6.18
CA SER A 153 -20.56 -5.63 6.09
C SER A 153 -22.02 -5.23 5.97
#